data_AF-A0A7C5WL42-F1
#
_entry.id   AF-A0A7C5WL42-F1
#
_cell.length_a   1.000
_cell.length_b   1.000
_cell.length_c   1.000
_cell.angle_alpha   90.00
_cell.angle_beta   90.00
_cell.angle_gamma   90.00
#
_symmetry.space_group_name_H-M   'P 1'
#
loop_
_entity.id
_entity.type
_entity.pdbx_description
1 polymer ?
#
loop_
_entity_poly.entity_id
_entity_poly.type
_entity_poly.pdbx_seq_one_letter_code
_entity_poly.pdbx_strand_id
1 'polypeptide(L)'
;MSGTLHAPPRVEAVACPRCGGSPDPEGGSGLLARCTDCGVLGRIEDAQGSGRLVALPAVDAELAARAVDRALAARDLTGAFRLHDSEVVFAPFWRVRSLLAGHLAGQRRRTKKMLERTTLENGATIFEWSEHDDGLEPVKKEIQRDHMAVISACPLEEFGVPTLDGRRQGSDGLGAGAPLSRLGVVQVFHPDIRRQGTVLDPLLRREEAEAEAEALLERVRDGLGAGLVEAKVETSVLAREVTLLFYPLYLLRFQIGQLRGSAAVDAVRGRVIGLRLPAGNSRLHDRRLLLAASLAAGCLSAAMARLALLPPELLADATASGLRLRLLLAALAAAGVSFAGLRGWIHRRGRSRR
;
A
#
# COMPACT_ATOMS: atom_id res chain seq x y z
N MET A 1 37.30 23.38 22.21
CA MET A 1 37.37 22.53 21.00
C MET A 1 36.70 23.27 19.86
N SER A 2 37.45 24.07 19.10
CA SER A 2 36.93 24.81 17.95
C SER A 2 36.78 23.86 16.78
N GLY A 3 35.56 23.42 16.49
CA GLY A 3 35.26 22.66 15.29
C GLY A 3 35.44 23.56 14.07
N THR A 4 36.38 23.19 13.20
CA THR A 4 36.53 23.76 11.87
C THR A 4 35.24 23.53 11.09
N LEU A 5 34.47 24.60 10.87
CA LEU A 5 33.38 24.62 9.92
C LEU A 5 33.99 24.36 8.54
N HIS A 6 33.82 23.14 8.03
CA HIS A 6 34.17 22.83 6.64
C HIS A 6 33.40 23.79 5.72
N ALA A 7 34.13 24.47 4.83
CA ALA A 7 33.53 25.28 3.80
C ALA A 7 32.50 24.43 3.04
N PRO A 8 31.32 25.00 2.66
CA PRO A 8 30.32 24.25 1.93
C PRO A 8 30.97 23.66 0.67
N PRO A 9 30.69 22.39 0.34
CA PRO A 9 31.26 21.79 -0.86
C PRO A 9 30.91 22.67 -2.06
N ARG A 10 31.93 23.21 -2.73
CA ARG A 10 31.75 23.89 -4.01
C ARG A 10 31.30 22.82 -4.99
N VAL A 11 30.08 22.97 -5.50
CA VAL A 11 29.62 22.19 -6.65
C VAL A 11 30.46 22.67 -7.83
N GLU A 12 31.52 21.93 -8.15
CA GLU A 12 32.22 22.11 -9.42
C GLU A 12 31.25 21.72 -10.52
N ALA A 13 30.92 22.67 -11.39
CA ALA A 13 30.06 22.43 -12.52
C ALA A 13 30.57 21.22 -13.29
N VAL A 14 29.70 20.22 -13.50
CA VAL A 14 30.00 19.06 -14.35
C VAL A 14 30.40 19.63 -15.70
N ALA A 15 31.65 19.57 -16.13
CA ALA A 15 32.02 20.04 -17.46
C ALA A 15 31.53 19.02 -18.50
N CYS A 16 31.07 19.49 -19.66
CA CYS A 16 30.70 18.59 -20.76
C CYS A 16 31.92 17.78 -21.19
N PRO A 17 31.86 16.43 -21.22
CA PRO A 17 33.02 15.60 -21.57
C PRO A 17 33.44 15.74 -23.03
N ARG A 18 32.57 16.31 -23.90
CA ARG A 18 32.87 16.49 -25.33
C ARG A 18 33.59 17.80 -25.64
N CYS A 19 33.17 18.92 -25.03
CA CYS A 19 33.69 20.26 -25.40
C CYS A 19 34.16 21.09 -24.20
N GLY A 20 34.06 20.59 -22.96
CA GLY A 20 34.35 21.37 -21.75
C GLY A 20 33.28 22.41 -21.39
N GLY A 21 32.23 22.52 -22.20
CA GLY A 21 31.13 23.47 -22.02
C GLY A 21 30.28 23.21 -20.77
N SER A 22 29.41 24.16 -20.41
CA SER A 22 28.56 24.06 -19.22
C SER A 22 27.24 23.31 -19.54
N PRO A 23 26.97 22.15 -18.94
CA PRO A 23 25.68 21.48 -19.03
C PRO A 23 24.62 22.26 -18.28
N ASP A 24 23.55 22.60 -18.97
CA ASP A 24 22.34 23.10 -18.38
C ASP A 24 21.51 21.92 -17.84
N PRO A 25 21.36 21.78 -16.50
CA PRO A 25 20.58 20.71 -15.90
C PRO A 25 19.08 20.83 -16.16
N GLU A 26 18.59 22.01 -16.56
CA GLU A 26 17.18 22.24 -16.94
C GLU A 26 16.95 22.05 -18.44
N GLY A 27 18.01 22.02 -19.25
CA GLY A 27 17.96 21.90 -20.71
C GLY A 27 17.59 20.51 -21.24
N GLY A 28 17.36 19.53 -20.36
CA GLY A 28 16.93 18.18 -20.70
C GLY A 28 15.83 17.64 -19.80
N SER A 29 15.30 16.45 -20.12
CA SER A 29 14.23 15.83 -19.34
C SER A 29 14.77 14.96 -18.21
N GLY A 30 14.31 15.21 -16.98
CA GLY A 30 14.62 14.39 -15.81
C GLY A 30 16.07 14.54 -15.34
N LEU A 31 16.89 13.51 -15.55
CA LEU A 31 18.31 13.47 -15.16
C LEU A 31 19.24 13.85 -16.31
N LEU A 32 18.72 14.32 -17.43
CA LEU A 32 19.55 14.67 -18.59
C LEU A 32 19.88 16.16 -18.55
N ALA A 33 21.17 16.50 -18.50
CA ALA A 33 21.67 17.84 -18.74
C ALA A 33 22.01 18.01 -20.22
N ARG A 34 21.66 19.15 -20.81
CA ARG A 34 22.08 19.49 -22.18
C ARG A 34 23.24 20.49 -22.12
N CYS A 35 24.36 20.17 -22.74
CA CYS A 35 25.44 21.14 -22.91
C CYS A 35 24.96 22.33 -23.77
N THR A 36 25.08 23.55 -23.24
CA THR A 36 24.69 24.77 -23.95
C THR A 36 25.56 25.04 -25.18
N ASP A 37 26.80 24.57 -25.17
CA ASP A 37 27.77 24.84 -26.24
C ASP A 37 27.69 23.84 -27.40
N CYS A 38 27.67 22.53 -27.12
CA CYS A 38 27.71 21.48 -28.16
C CYS A 38 26.42 20.64 -28.27
N GLY A 39 25.43 20.88 -27.40
CA GLY A 39 24.15 20.18 -27.42
C GLY A 39 24.17 18.71 -26.95
N VAL A 40 25.31 18.18 -26.51
CA VAL A 40 25.40 16.82 -25.98
C VAL A 40 24.54 16.68 -24.72
N LEU A 41 23.80 15.57 -24.65
CA LEU A 41 23.06 15.17 -23.45
C LEU A 41 23.97 14.33 -22.55
N GLY A 42 24.18 14.79 -21.32
CA GLY A 42 24.83 14.04 -20.26
C GLY A 42 23.83 13.62 -19.20
N ARG A 43 24.08 12.51 -18.50
CA ARG A 43 23.26 12.10 -17.35
C ARG A 43 23.86 12.69 -16.07
N ILE A 44 23.00 13.26 -15.23
CA ILE A 44 23.35 13.78 -13.91
C ILE A 44 23.19 12.66 -12.89
N GLU A 45 24.30 12.32 -12.25
CA GLU A 45 24.35 11.36 -11.16
C GLU A 45 25.11 12.00 -9.99
N ASP A 46 24.77 11.61 -8.76
CA ASP A 46 25.59 11.95 -7.60
C ASP A 46 26.88 11.12 -7.56
N ALA A 47 27.74 11.38 -6.58
CA ALA A 47 29.00 10.66 -6.41
C ALA A 47 28.81 9.14 -6.21
N GLN A 48 27.60 8.68 -5.87
CA GLN A 48 27.23 7.27 -5.74
C GLN A 48 26.58 6.71 -7.03
N GLY A 49 26.64 7.45 -8.13
CA GLY A 49 26.06 7.05 -9.42
C GLY A 49 24.54 7.01 -9.41
N SER A 50 23.88 7.74 -8.50
CA SER A 50 22.43 7.75 -8.36
C SER A 50 21.86 9.12 -8.70
N GLY A 51 20.84 9.14 -9.56
CA GLY A 51 20.15 10.38 -9.90
C GLY A 51 19.25 10.82 -8.76
N ARG A 52 19.28 12.11 -8.40
CA ARG A 52 18.40 12.70 -7.39
C ARG A 52 17.40 13.62 -8.05
N LEU A 53 16.12 13.29 -7.93
CA LEU A 53 15.01 14.06 -8.47
C LEU A 53 14.13 14.58 -7.35
N VAL A 54 13.44 15.68 -7.61
CA VAL A 54 12.36 16.17 -6.77
C VAL A 54 11.12 16.45 -7.60
N ALA A 55 9.99 15.94 -7.15
CA ALA A 55 8.69 16.34 -7.68
C ALA A 55 8.23 17.61 -6.95
N LEU A 56 7.68 18.57 -7.68
CA LEU A 56 7.16 19.80 -7.10
C LEU A 56 5.67 19.63 -6.74
N PRO A 57 5.18 20.27 -5.66
CA PRO A 57 3.76 20.31 -5.36
C PRO A 57 2.98 20.90 -6.54
N ALA A 58 1.95 20.19 -7.00
CA ALA A 58 1.00 20.68 -8.00
C ALA A 58 -0.36 21.06 -7.38
N VAL A 59 -0.53 20.74 -6.09
CA VAL A 59 -1.71 21.01 -5.29
C VAL A 59 -1.33 21.98 -4.17
N ASP A 60 -2.23 22.89 -3.83
CA ASP A 60 -2.07 23.78 -2.67
C ASP A 60 -2.66 23.17 -1.38
N ALA A 61 -2.36 23.80 -0.25
CA ALA A 61 -2.85 23.33 1.06
C ALA A 61 -4.38 23.34 1.16
N GLU A 62 -5.07 24.25 0.47
CA GLU A 62 -6.54 24.37 0.52
C GLU A 62 -7.23 23.21 -0.22
N LEU A 63 -6.76 22.85 -1.42
CA LEU A 63 -7.24 21.71 -2.17
C LEU A 63 -6.88 20.39 -1.46
N ALA A 64 -5.70 20.31 -0.83
CA ALA A 64 -5.35 19.18 0.03
C ALA A 64 -6.32 19.07 1.23
N ALA A 65 -6.65 20.17 1.88
CA ALA A 65 -7.61 20.21 2.99
C ALA A 65 -9.02 19.78 2.55
N ARG A 66 -9.48 20.23 1.38
CA ARG A 66 -10.75 19.78 0.78
C ARG A 66 -10.76 18.27 0.50
N ALA A 67 -9.62 17.70 0.09
CA ALA A 67 -9.51 16.25 -0.11
C ALA A 67 -9.65 15.48 1.21
N VAL A 68 -9.06 16.01 2.30
CA VAL A 68 -9.21 15.45 3.64
C VAL A 68 -10.66 15.54 4.12
N ASP A 69 -11.30 16.70 3.96
CA ASP A 69 -12.72 16.89 4.34
C ASP A 69 -13.65 15.89 3.61
N ARG A 70 -13.47 15.70 2.29
CA ARG A 70 -14.20 14.67 1.53
C ARG A 70 -13.93 13.26 2.05
N ALA A 71 -12.67 12.93 2.36
CA ALA A 71 -12.31 11.61 2.88
C ALA A 71 -12.89 11.35 4.29
N LEU A 72 -13.08 12.40 5.08
CA LEU A 72 -13.73 12.34 6.39
C LEU A 72 -15.25 12.16 6.25
N ALA A 73 -15.88 12.92 5.35
CA ALA A 73 -17.30 12.80 5.06
C ALA A 73 -17.65 11.37 4.57
N ALA A 74 -16.80 10.77 3.71
CA ALA A 74 -16.96 9.38 3.26
C ALA A 74 -16.87 8.34 4.40
N ARG A 75 -16.39 8.72 5.59
CA ARG A 75 -16.31 7.88 6.79
C ARG A 75 -17.41 8.20 7.81
N ASP A 76 -18.46 8.92 7.40
CA ASP A 76 -19.55 9.42 8.25
C ASP A 76 -19.05 10.30 9.41
N LEU A 77 -17.92 10.99 9.24
CA LEU A 77 -17.39 11.95 10.20
C LEU A 77 -17.83 13.34 9.78
N THR A 78 -19.07 13.67 10.10
CA THR A 78 -19.67 14.97 9.81
C THR A 78 -19.38 15.95 10.95
N GLY A 79 -18.95 17.15 10.61
CA GLY A 79 -18.68 18.22 11.55
C GLY A 79 -17.96 19.38 10.87
N ALA A 80 -17.89 20.52 11.56
CA ALA A 80 -17.14 21.67 11.05
C ALA A 80 -15.65 21.31 10.98
N PHE A 81 -15.14 21.04 9.78
CA PHE A 81 -13.72 20.86 9.50
C PHE A 81 -13.01 22.20 9.63
N ARG A 82 -11.92 22.23 10.39
CA ARG A 82 -11.01 23.37 10.51
C ARG A 82 -9.58 22.90 10.33
N LEU A 83 -8.90 23.44 9.33
CA LEU A 83 -7.47 23.26 9.17
C LEU A 83 -6.74 24.11 10.22
N HIS A 84 -5.82 23.49 10.96
CA HIS A 84 -4.99 24.17 11.97
C HIS A 84 -3.60 24.47 11.45
N ASP A 85 -3.00 23.52 10.74
CA ASP A 85 -1.61 23.58 10.33
C ASP A 85 -1.44 22.78 9.03
N SER A 86 -0.53 23.24 8.18
CA SER A 86 -0.15 22.57 6.93
C SER A 86 1.32 22.74 6.65
N GLU A 87 2.03 21.62 6.48
CA GLU A 87 3.45 21.60 6.16
C GLU A 87 3.67 20.76 4.89
N VAL A 88 4.56 21.22 4.01
CA VAL A 88 5.06 20.42 2.89
C VAL A 88 6.30 19.67 3.36
N VAL A 89 6.29 18.35 3.20
CA VAL A 89 7.42 17.47 3.46
C VAL A 89 7.83 16.75 2.19
N PHE A 90 9.10 16.83 1.83
CA PHE A 90 9.70 16.09 0.73
C PHE A 90 10.26 14.76 1.26
N ALA A 91 9.47 13.70 1.10
CA ALA A 91 9.83 12.37 1.54
C ALA A 91 10.65 11.62 0.47
N PRO A 92 11.81 11.04 0.82
CA PRO A 92 12.68 10.36 -0.13
C PRO A 92 12.18 8.92 -0.40
N PHE A 93 12.10 8.56 -1.68
CA PHE A 93 11.78 7.22 -2.17
C PHE A 93 12.82 6.77 -3.19
N TRP A 94 13.37 5.57 -3.01
CA TRP A 94 14.12 4.90 -4.04
C TRP A 94 13.18 4.36 -5.10
N ARG A 95 13.48 4.67 -6.36
CA ARG A 95 12.81 4.13 -7.53
C ARG A 95 13.78 3.24 -8.27
N VAL A 96 13.49 1.94 -8.27
CA VAL A 96 14.30 0.94 -8.97
C VAL A 96 13.51 0.44 -10.17
N ARG A 97 13.84 0.95 -11.35
CA ARG A 97 13.27 0.48 -12.62
C ARG A 97 14.12 -0.67 -13.14
N SER A 98 13.51 -1.81 -13.40
CA SER A 98 14.17 -2.98 -13.99
C SER A 98 13.46 -3.41 -15.26
N LEU A 99 14.21 -3.58 -16.35
CA LEU A 99 13.72 -4.15 -17.60
C LEU A 99 13.92 -5.67 -17.55
N LEU A 100 12.82 -6.40 -17.35
CA LEU A 100 12.81 -7.86 -17.34
C LEU A 100 12.54 -8.38 -18.75
N ALA A 101 13.42 -9.24 -19.26
CA ALA A 101 13.24 -9.92 -20.53
C ALA A 101 13.40 -11.44 -20.38
N GLY A 102 12.70 -12.21 -21.19
CA GLY A 102 12.79 -13.66 -21.13
C GLY A 102 11.74 -14.40 -21.93
N HIS A 103 11.65 -15.70 -21.69
CA HIS A 103 10.71 -16.59 -22.34
C HIS A 103 9.97 -17.45 -21.32
N LEU A 104 8.70 -17.70 -21.61
CA LEU A 104 7.81 -18.55 -20.85
C LEU A 104 7.28 -19.63 -21.78
N ALA A 105 7.47 -20.89 -21.40
CA ALA A 105 6.88 -22.04 -22.05
C ALA A 105 6.07 -22.87 -21.03
N GLY A 106 4.98 -23.49 -21.46
CA GLY A 106 4.20 -24.39 -20.61
C GLY A 106 2.91 -24.81 -21.29
N GLN A 107 1.98 -25.39 -20.54
CA GLN A 107 0.69 -25.84 -21.05
C GLN A 107 -0.44 -25.17 -20.27
N ARG A 108 -1.42 -24.59 -20.96
CA ARG A 108 -2.60 -23.99 -20.31
C ARG A 108 -3.77 -24.96 -20.39
N ARG A 109 -4.47 -25.19 -19.28
CA ARG A 109 -5.76 -25.90 -19.32
C ARG A 109 -6.77 -25.05 -20.09
N ARG A 110 -7.35 -25.63 -21.15
CA ARG A 110 -8.50 -25.04 -21.81
C ARG A 110 -9.73 -25.41 -21.01
N THR A 111 -10.47 -24.41 -20.54
CA THR A 111 -11.80 -24.61 -19.97
C THR A 111 -12.83 -24.08 -20.96
N LYS A 112 -13.74 -24.95 -21.38
CA LYS A 112 -14.90 -24.57 -22.19
C LYS A 112 -16.07 -24.36 -21.26
N LYS A 113 -16.62 -23.14 -21.25
CA LYS A 113 -17.88 -22.86 -20.55
C LYS A 113 -19.03 -23.31 -21.44
N MET A 114 -19.81 -24.26 -20.98
CA MET A 114 -21.04 -24.69 -21.64
C MET A 114 -22.23 -24.21 -20.82
N LEU A 115 -23.27 -23.74 -21.51
CA LEU A 115 -24.53 -23.35 -20.90
C LEU A 115 -25.48 -24.53 -21.05
N GLU A 116 -25.71 -25.25 -19.98
CA GLU A 116 -26.65 -26.35 -19.93
C GLU A 116 -28.05 -25.80 -19.65
N ARG A 117 -28.99 -26.19 -20.51
CA ARG A 117 -30.40 -25.81 -20.38
C ARG A 117 -31.17 -27.02 -19.89
N THR A 118 -31.66 -26.96 -18.66
CA THR A 118 -32.50 -28.01 -18.08
C THR A 118 -33.92 -27.50 -17.97
N THR A 119 -34.86 -28.16 -18.66
CA THR A 119 -36.29 -27.86 -18.54
C THR A 119 -36.88 -28.79 -17.49
N LEU A 120 -37.43 -28.22 -16.42
CA LEU A 120 -38.08 -28.94 -15.34
C LEU A 120 -39.48 -29.44 -15.78
N GLU A 121 -40.00 -30.43 -15.06
CA GLU A 121 -41.33 -31.02 -15.30
C GLU A 121 -42.47 -29.98 -15.21
N ASN A 122 -42.27 -28.89 -14.48
CA ASN A 122 -43.23 -27.79 -14.38
C ASN A 122 -43.11 -26.75 -15.53
N GLY A 123 -42.29 -27.02 -16.55
CA GLY A 123 -42.06 -26.13 -17.68
C GLY A 123 -41.06 -24.99 -17.44
N ALA A 124 -40.51 -24.85 -16.23
CA ALA A 124 -39.47 -23.87 -15.95
C ALA A 124 -38.15 -24.27 -16.62
N THR A 125 -37.44 -23.31 -17.21
CA THR A 125 -36.11 -23.52 -17.80
C THR A 125 -35.04 -22.96 -16.85
N ILE A 126 -34.11 -23.81 -16.43
CA ILE A 126 -32.91 -23.42 -15.68
C ILE A 126 -31.72 -23.41 -16.65
N PHE A 127 -30.89 -22.38 -16.55
CA PHE A 127 -29.61 -22.28 -17.24
C PHE A 127 -28.50 -22.46 -16.22
N GLU A 128 -27.69 -23.50 -16.37
CA GLU A 128 -26.54 -23.77 -15.52
C GLU A 128 -25.26 -23.66 -16.34
N TRP A 129 -24.28 -22.94 -15.82
CA TRP A 129 -22.95 -22.87 -16.45
C TRP A 129 -22.12 -24.04 -15.95
N SER A 130 -21.72 -24.93 -16.86
CA SER A 130 -20.75 -26.00 -16.57
C SER A 130 -19.40 -25.65 -17.21
N GLU A 131 -18.31 -25.80 -16.43
CA GLU A 131 -16.94 -25.66 -16.94
C GLU A 131 -16.37 -27.05 -17.21
N HIS A 132 -16.04 -27.34 -18.47
CA HIS A 132 -15.43 -28.60 -18.88
C HIS A 132 -13.96 -28.38 -19.28
N ASP A 133 -13.06 -29.23 -18.76
CA ASP A 133 -11.66 -29.25 -19.17
C ASP A 133 -11.55 -29.83 -20.61
N ASP A 134 -11.14 -29.00 -21.56
CA ASP A 134 -11.02 -29.27 -23.01
C ASP A 134 -9.55 -29.54 -23.42
N GLY A 135 -8.79 -30.12 -22.48
CA GLY A 135 -7.39 -30.50 -22.68
C GLY A 135 -6.36 -29.40 -22.40
N LEU A 136 -5.14 -29.63 -22.90
CA LEU A 136 -3.95 -28.80 -22.66
C LEU A 136 -3.50 -28.13 -23.95
N GLU A 137 -3.29 -26.82 -23.90
CA GLU A 137 -2.80 -26.02 -25.02
C GLU A 137 -1.36 -25.57 -24.75
N PRO A 138 -0.40 -25.87 -25.64
CA PRO A 138 0.97 -25.40 -25.48
C PRO A 138 1.03 -23.87 -25.63
N VAL A 139 1.67 -23.21 -24.68
CA VAL A 139 1.88 -21.75 -24.68
C VAL A 139 3.37 -21.47 -24.71
N LYS A 140 3.80 -20.65 -25.67
CA LYS A 140 5.12 -20.02 -25.68
C LYS A 140 4.93 -18.51 -25.76
N LYS A 141 5.54 -17.76 -24.86
CA LYS A 141 5.45 -16.31 -24.78
C LYS A 141 6.81 -15.70 -24.53
N GLU A 142 7.13 -14.68 -25.30
CA GLU A 142 8.20 -13.76 -24.96
C GLU A 142 7.69 -12.78 -23.89
N ILE A 143 8.56 -12.48 -22.93
CA ILE A 143 8.29 -11.56 -21.84
C ILE A 143 9.26 -10.41 -22.01
N GLN A 144 8.72 -9.20 -22.16
CA GLN A 144 9.45 -7.96 -22.00
C GLN A 144 8.59 -7.02 -21.17
N ARG A 145 9.03 -6.73 -19.95
CA ARG A 145 8.25 -5.93 -19.00
C ARG A 145 9.15 -4.99 -18.23
N ASP A 146 8.74 -3.73 -18.18
CA ASP A 146 9.27 -2.78 -17.23
C ASP A 146 8.63 -3.01 -15.87
N HIS A 147 9.47 -3.14 -14.85
CA HIS A 147 9.06 -3.23 -13.46
C HIS A 147 9.60 -2.03 -12.69
N MET A 148 8.76 -1.41 -11.87
CA MET A 148 9.14 -0.28 -11.02
C MET A 148 8.91 -0.69 -9.56
N ALA A 149 9.99 -0.81 -8.81
CA ALA A 149 9.93 -0.93 -7.37
C ALA A 149 10.06 0.46 -6.74
N VAL A 150 9.21 0.76 -5.76
CA VAL A 150 9.30 1.97 -4.93
C VAL A 150 9.59 1.56 -3.50
N ILE A 151 10.69 2.04 -2.95
CA ILE A 151 11.13 1.73 -1.59
C ILE A 151 11.24 3.04 -0.83
N SER A 152 10.63 3.15 0.35
CA SER A 152 10.78 4.32 1.21
C SER A 152 12.23 4.40 1.67
N ALA A 153 12.88 5.54 1.46
CA ALA A 153 14.27 5.71 1.88
C ALA A 153 14.39 6.10 3.36
N CYS A 154 13.28 6.36 4.06
CA CYS A 154 13.23 6.54 5.51
C CYS A 154 11.87 6.05 6.04
N PRO A 155 11.75 5.81 7.36
CA PRO A 155 10.45 5.55 7.98
C PRO A 155 9.50 6.73 7.81
N LEU A 156 8.24 6.46 7.44
CA LEU A 156 7.23 7.50 7.20
C LEU A 156 5.92 7.27 7.99
N GLU A 157 5.86 6.21 8.80
CA GLU A 157 4.67 5.81 9.54
C GLU A 157 4.21 6.88 10.51
N GLU A 158 5.13 7.65 11.07
CA GLU A 158 4.84 8.76 11.98
C GLU A 158 3.95 9.81 11.30
N PHE A 159 4.14 10.01 9.99
CA PHE A 159 3.35 10.90 9.15
C PHE A 159 2.05 10.25 8.65
N GLY A 160 1.81 8.98 8.96
CA GLY A 160 0.66 8.23 8.46
C GLY A 160 0.82 7.74 7.02
N VAL A 161 2.02 7.84 6.47
CA VAL A 161 2.38 7.27 5.17
C VAL A 161 3.01 5.90 5.44
N PRO A 162 2.57 4.84 4.77
CA PRO A 162 3.18 3.55 4.99
C PRO A 162 4.59 3.47 4.40
N THR A 163 5.51 2.78 5.09
CA THR A 163 6.78 2.37 4.47
C THR A 163 6.49 1.43 3.30
N LEU A 164 7.10 1.75 2.16
CA LEU A 164 7.12 0.93 0.97
C LEU A 164 8.42 0.13 0.97
N ASP A 165 8.30 -1.16 0.74
CA ASP A 165 9.41 -2.12 0.78
C ASP A 165 9.17 -3.22 -0.26
N GLY A 166 10.10 -4.18 -0.36
CA GLY A 166 9.99 -5.30 -1.29
C GLY A 166 8.69 -6.10 -1.15
N ARG A 167 7.95 -5.98 -0.03
CA ARG A 167 6.67 -6.64 0.24
C ARG A 167 5.47 -5.75 -0.10
N ARG A 168 5.58 -4.43 0.12
CA ARG A 168 4.52 -3.42 -0.01
C ARG A 168 4.90 -2.36 -1.04
N GLN A 169 4.34 -2.48 -2.24
CA GLN A 169 4.66 -1.62 -3.38
C GLN A 169 3.66 -0.49 -3.66
N GLY A 170 2.74 -0.25 -2.73
CA GLY A 170 1.75 0.79 -2.91
C GLY A 170 1.05 1.20 -1.63
N SER A 171 0.54 2.42 -1.69
CA SER A 171 -0.47 2.93 -0.78
C SER A 171 -1.52 3.63 -1.58
N ASP A 172 -2.79 3.42 -1.22
CA ASP A 172 -3.90 4.14 -1.83
C ASP A 172 -3.61 5.64 -1.80
N GLY A 173 -3.58 6.25 -2.98
CA GLY A 173 -3.39 7.69 -3.13
C GLY A 173 -1.95 8.19 -3.33
N LEU A 174 -0.90 7.41 -3.05
CA LEU A 174 0.49 7.88 -3.24
C LEU A 174 0.94 7.72 -4.68
N GLY A 175 1.43 8.80 -5.28
CA GLY A 175 1.88 8.83 -6.67
C GLY A 175 3.34 8.52 -6.94
N ALA A 176 4.19 8.31 -5.93
CA ALA A 176 5.64 8.16 -6.08
C ALA A 176 6.10 7.07 -7.08
N GLY A 177 5.32 6.00 -7.25
CA GLY A 177 5.61 4.91 -8.20
C GLY A 177 5.16 5.15 -9.64
N ALA A 178 4.48 6.26 -9.92
CA ALA A 178 4.02 6.52 -11.27
C ALA A 178 5.16 6.96 -12.20
N PRO A 179 4.97 6.81 -13.53
CA PRO A 179 5.90 7.36 -14.51
C PRO A 179 6.18 8.84 -14.24
N LEU A 180 7.43 9.28 -14.47
CA LEU A 180 7.85 10.67 -14.23
C LEU A 180 6.93 11.69 -14.92
N SER A 181 6.45 11.37 -16.13
CA SER A 181 5.49 12.20 -16.88
C SER A 181 4.13 12.41 -16.18
N ARG A 182 3.79 11.59 -15.18
CA ARG A 182 2.56 11.70 -14.37
C ARG A 182 2.81 12.30 -12.98
N LEU A 183 4.01 12.79 -12.70
CA LEU A 183 4.37 13.43 -11.44
C LEU A 183 4.32 14.96 -11.50
N GLY A 184 3.81 15.53 -12.59
CA GLY A 184 3.81 16.98 -12.80
C GLY A 184 5.22 17.47 -13.12
N VAL A 185 5.63 18.56 -12.47
CA VAL A 185 6.97 19.13 -12.64
C VAL A 185 7.96 18.33 -11.81
N VAL A 186 8.92 17.70 -12.48
CA VAL A 186 10.04 17.00 -11.85
C VAL A 186 11.34 17.65 -12.30
N GLN A 187 12.20 17.95 -11.34
CA GLN A 187 13.50 18.58 -11.58
C GLN A 187 14.61 17.83 -10.84
N VAL A 188 15.85 18.14 -11.17
CA VAL A 188 17.02 17.66 -10.43
C VAL A 188 16.96 18.24 -9.01
N PHE A 189 17.32 17.41 -8.02
CA PHE A 189 17.33 17.86 -6.63
C PHE A 189 18.35 18.99 -6.43
N HIS A 190 17.88 20.12 -5.90
CA HIS A 190 18.73 21.24 -5.49
C HIS A 190 18.48 21.54 -4.00
N PRO A 191 19.51 21.86 -3.19
CA PRO A 191 19.36 22.15 -1.76
C PRO A 191 18.35 23.26 -1.43
N ASP A 192 18.12 24.20 -2.34
CA ASP A 192 17.12 25.27 -2.17
C ASP A 192 15.69 24.77 -2.05
N ILE A 193 15.41 23.51 -2.39
CA ILE A 193 14.09 22.91 -2.14
C ILE A 193 13.72 22.94 -0.64
N ARG A 194 14.71 23.00 0.26
CA ARG A 194 14.52 23.20 1.71
C ARG A 194 13.82 24.53 2.05
N ARG A 195 13.78 25.50 1.12
CA ARG A 195 13.00 26.74 1.29
C ARG A 195 11.51 26.54 1.03
N GLN A 196 11.13 25.47 0.34
CA GLN A 196 9.73 25.15 -0.01
C GLN A 196 9.06 24.20 1.00
N GLY A 197 9.84 23.56 1.86
CA GLY A 197 9.33 22.62 2.85
C GLY A 197 10.42 21.82 3.54
N THR A 198 10.02 20.94 4.45
CA THR A 198 10.94 20.07 5.19
C THR A 198 11.40 18.93 4.29
N VAL A 199 12.71 18.75 4.14
CA VAL A 199 13.30 17.66 3.36
C VAL A 199 13.79 16.60 4.33
N LEU A 200 13.23 15.38 4.21
CA LEU A 200 13.67 14.26 5.03
C LEU A 200 14.93 13.64 4.41
N ASP A 201 15.89 13.30 5.26
CA ASP A 201 17.12 12.67 4.81
C ASP A 201 16.91 11.17 4.55
N PRO A 202 17.46 10.63 3.44
CA PRO A 202 17.39 9.20 3.17
C PRO A 202 18.28 8.44 4.17
N LEU A 203 17.67 7.50 4.91
CA LEU A 203 18.34 6.64 5.88
C LEU A 203 18.71 5.28 5.29
N LEU A 204 17.90 4.78 4.34
CA LEU A 204 18.13 3.54 3.62
C LEU A 204 19.10 3.79 2.46
N ARG A 205 20.13 2.95 2.36
CA ARG A 205 21.14 3.04 1.31
C ARG A 205 20.62 2.53 -0.03
N ARG A 206 21.33 2.90 -1.10
CA ARG A 206 21.03 2.45 -2.46
C ARG A 206 21.03 0.92 -2.57
N GLU A 207 22.05 0.27 -2.03
CA GLU A 207 22.26 -1.18 -2.14
C GLU A 207 21.13 -1.95 -1.44
N GLU A 208 20.66 -1.44 -0.30
CA GLU A 208 19.53 -2.01 0.44
C GLU A 208 18.22 -1.88 -0.36
N ALA A 209 18.00 -0.73 -1.00
CA ALA A 209 16.85 -0.54 -1.87
C ALA A 209 16.88 -1.43 -3.13
N GLU A 210 18.08 -1.65 -3.70
CA GLU A 210 18.27 -2.59 -4.80
C GLU A 210 17.98 -4.03 -4.38
N ALA A 211 18.39 -4.44 -3.17
CA ALA A 211 18.09 -5.75 -2.62
C ALA A 211 16.58 -5.96 -2.40
N GLU A 212 15.88 -4.97 -1.83
CA GLU A 212 14.42 -4.99 -1.68
C GLU A 212 13.69 -5.08 -3.04
N ALA A 213 14.20 -4.37 -4.05
CA ALA A 213 13.67 -4.43 -5.41
C ALA A 213 13.92 -5.79 -6.08
N GLU A 214 15.06 -6.45 -5.84
CA GLU A 214 15.31 -7.80 -6.33
C GLU A 214 14.35 -8.82 -5.68
N ALA A 215 14.14 -8.74 -4.36
CA ALA A 215 13.19 -9.60 -3.67
C ALA A 215 11.75 -9.45 -4.23
N LEU A 216 11.37 -8.24 -4.62
CA LEU A 216 10.11 -8.00 -5.33
C LEU A 216 10.09 -8.63 -6.72
N LEU A 217 11.16 -8.48 -7.49
CA LEU A 217 11.29 -9.07 -8.83
C LEU A 217 11.24 -10.60 -8.79
N GLU A 218 11.85 -11.23 -7.79
CA GLU A 218 11.75 -12.69 -7.59
C GLU A 218 10.29 -13.11 -7.44
N ARG A 219 9.50 -12.42 -6.60
CA ARG A 219 8.06 -12.70 -6.47
C ARG A 219 7.29 -12.49 -7.78
N VAL A 220 7.70 -11.50 -8.59
CA VAL A 220 7.11 -11.30 -9.92
C VAL A 220 7.47 -12.46 -10.84
N ARG A 221 8.73 -12.93 -10.84
CA ARG A 221 9.20 -14.08 -11.63
C ARG A 221 8.43 -15.34 -11.27
N ASP A 222 8.26 -15.61 -9.98
CA ASP A 222 7.47 -16.75 -9.46
C ASP A 222 6.02 -16.72 -9.97
N GLY A 223 5.47 -15.52 -10.18
CA GLY A 223 4.11 -15.32 -10.70
C GLY A 223 3.96 -15.46 -12.22
N LEU A 224 5.03 -15.43 -13.02
CA LEU A 224 4.92 -15.42 -14.50
C LEU A 224 4.34 -16.72 -15.06
N GLY A 225 4.59 -17.85 -14.39
CA GLY A 225 4.07 -19.17 -14.75
C GLY A 225 2.68 -19.49 -14.19
N ALA A 226 2.06 -18.57 -13.44
CA ALA A 226 0.80 -18.83 -12.78
C ALA A 226 -0.30 -19.22 -13.80
N GLY A 227 -0.94 -20.37 -13.57
CA GLY A 227 -1.99 -20.91 -14.45
C GLY A 227 -1.48 -21.74 -15.62
N LEU A 228 -0.17 -22.01 -15.71
CA LEU A 228 0.40 -22.98 -16.64
C LEU A 228 0.80 -24.27 -15.89
N VAL A 229 0.54 -25.40 -16.52
CA VAL A 229 1.08 -26.72 -16.19
C VAL A 229 2.47 -26.82 -16.80
N GLU A 230 3.45 -27.36 -16.04
CA GLU A 230 4.84 -27.52 -16.50
C GLU A 230 5.46 -26.20 -17.00
N ALA A 231 5.22 -25.11 -16.28
CA ALA A 231 5.76 -23.80 -16.62
C ALA A 231 7.29 -23.79 -16.53
N LYS A 232 7.95 -23.52 -17.65
CA LYS A 232 9.38 -23.19 -17.72
C LYS A 232 9.51 -21.69 -17.96
N VAL A 233 10.10 -20.99 -16.98
CA VAL A 233 10.31 -19.54 -17.01
C VAL A 233 11.80 -19.28 -17.04
N GLU A 234 12.30 -18.63 -18.08
CA GLU A 234 13.69 -18.17 -18.18
C GLU A 234 13.66 -16.66 -18.34
N THR A 235 14.18 -15.92 -17.35
CA THR A 235 14.19 -14.46 -17.39
C THR A 235 15.54 -13.90 -16.95
N SER A 236 15.85 -12.71 -17.44
CA SER A 236 17.04 -11.94 -17.10
C SER A 236 16.67 -10.46 -16.97
N VAL A 237 17.41 -9.72 -16.15
CA VAL A 237 17.28 -8.27 -16.04
C VAL A 237 18.26 -7.65 -17.02
N LEU A 238 17.74 -6.97 -18.06
CA LEU A 238 18.57 -6.36 -19.09
C LEU A 238 19.13 -5.00 -18.68
N ALA A 239 18.36 -4.26 -17.89
CA ALA A 239 18.72 -2.93 -17.44
C ALA A 239 18.14 -2.67 -16.05
N ARG A 240 18.89 -1.92 -15.25
CA ARG A 240 18.46 -1.41 -13.94
C ARG A 240 18.81 0.07 -13.83
N GLU A 241 17.83 0.85 -13.41
CA GLU A 241 17.95 2.28 -13.19
C GLU A 241 17.48 2.59 -11.78
N VAL A 242 18.36 3.21 -10.98
CA VAL A 242 18.07 3.56 -9.58
C VAL A 242 18.12 5.07 -9.42
N THR A 243 17.02 5.62 -8.94
CA THR A 243 16.82 7.06 -8.80
C THR A 243 16.22 7.36 -7.43
N LEU A 244 16.80 8.31 -6.71
CA LEU A 244 16.22 8.83 -5.47
C LEU A 244 15.25 9.96 -5.80
N LEU A 245 13.97 9.77 -5.49
CA LEU A 245 12.92 10.76 -5.70
C LEU A 245 12.48 11.36 -4.36
N PHE A 246 12.66 12.66 -4.20
CA PHE A 246 12.04 13.45 -3.15
C PHE A 246 10.61 13.79 -3.57
N TYR A 247 9.62 13.14 -2.96
CA TYR A 247 8.21 13.27 -3.29
C TYR A 247 7.50 14.19 -2.30
N PRO A 248 6.75 15.22 -2.76
CA PRO A 248 6.14 16.20 -1.88
C PRO A 248 4.84 15.66 -1.29
N LEU A 249 4.69 15.85 0.01
CA LEU A 249 3.53 15.44 0.80
C LEU A 249 3.05 16.61 1.64
N TYR A 250 1.74 16.84 1.71
CA TYR A 250 1.17 17.71 2.72
C TYR A 250 0.91 16.94 3.99
N LEU A 251 1.45 17.42 5.10
CA LEU A 251 1.08 17.02 6.45
C LEU A 251 0.11 18.05 6.99
N LEU A 252 -1.16 17.65 7.10
CA LEU A 252 -2.23 18.52 7.57
C LEU A 252 -2.60 18.14 9.00
N ARG A 253 -2.68 19.13 9.89
CA ARG A 253 -3.33 18.98 11.20
C ARG A 253 -4.66 19.71 11.15
N PHE A 254 -5.71 19.03 11.56
CA PHE A 254 -7.07 19.54 11.45
C PHE A 254 -7.89 19.21 12.69
N GLN A 255 -9.04 19.85 12.82
CA GLN A 255 -10.05 19.57 13.84
C GLN A 255 -11.42 19.39 13.20
N ILE A 256 -12.18 18.42 13.70
CA ILE A 256 -13.59 18.21 13.35
C ILE A 256 -14.37 18.15 14.65
N GLY A 257 -15.21 19.16 14.90
CA GLY A 257 -15.86 19.29 16.21
C GLY A 257 -14.81 19.42 17.32
N GLN A 258 -14.69 18.41 18.19
CA GLN A 258 -13.69 18.37 19.27
C GLN A 258 -12.49 17.44 18.98
N LEU A 259 -12.50 16.73 17.85
CA LEU A 259 -11.47 15.76 17.51
C LEU A 259 -10.35 16.44 16.72
N ARG A 260 -9.10 16.32 17.18
CA ARG A 260 -7.90 16.77 16.47
C ARG A 260 -7.22 15.61 15.75
N GLY A 261 -7.12 15.66 14.43
CA GLY A 261 -6.49 14.63 13.62
C GLY A 261 -5.31 15.16 12.81
N SER A 262 -4.61 14.22 12.16
CA SER A 262 -3.62 14.51 11.13
C SER A 262 -3.88 13.70 9.86
N ALA A 263 -3.48 14.24 8.73
CA ALA A 263 -3.56 13.58 7.44
C ALA A 263 -2.28 13.79 6.64
N ALA A 264 -1.90 12.78 5.87
CA ALA A 264 -0.91 12.89 4.82
C ALA A 264 -1.63 12.89 3.47
N VAL A 265 -1.34 13.90 2.63
CA VAL A 265 -1.93 14.08 1.31
C VAL A 265 -0.81 14.15 0.28
N ASP A 266 -1.00 13.44 -0.84
CA ASP A 266 -0.14 13.55 -2.02
C ASP A 266 -0.20 14.98 -2.57
N ALA A 267 0.90 15.74 -2.51
CA ALA A 267 0.94 17.14 -2.93
C ALA A 267 1.01 17.31 -4.46
N VAL A 268 1.16 16.23 -5.22
CA VAL A 268 1.07 16.24 -6.69
C VAL A 268 -0.36 15.97 -7.14
N ARG A 269 -1.07 15.04 -6.48
CA ARG A 269 -2.38 14.53 -6.94
C ARG A 269 -3.55 14.95 -6.09
N GLY A 270 -3.32 15.51 -4.90
CA GLY A 270 -4.35 15.88 -3.95
C GLY A 270 -5.12 14.68 -3.38
N ARG A 271 -4.50 13.49 -3.35
CA ARG A 271 -5.12 12.27 -2.81
C ARG A 271 -4.68 12.05 -1.36
N VAL A 272 -5.63 11.71 -0.49
CA VAL A 272 -5.32 11.38 0.89
C VAL A 272 -4.65 10.01 0.95
N ILE A 273 -3.42 9.98 1.45
CA ILE A 273 -2.62 8.76 1.62
C ILE A 273 -2.93 8.12 2.99
N GLY A 274 -2.94 8.96 4.02
CA GLY A 274 -3.09 8.55 5.40
C GLY A 274 -4.00 9.51 6.15
N LEU A 275 -4.84 8.96 7.03
CA LEU A 275 -5.69 9.74 7.91
C LEU A 275 -5.62 9.16 9.31
N ARG A 276 -5.01 9.90 10.24
CA ARG A 276 -4.92 9.57 11.65
C ARG A 276 -5.90 10.44 12.42
N LEU A 277 -7.01 9.82 12.82
CA LEU A 277 -7.92 10.43 13.77
C LEU A 277 -7.37 10.17 15.18
N PRO A 278 -7.58 11.09 16.13
CA PRO A 278 -7.26 10.80 17.52
C PRO A 278 -8.11 9.60 17.94
N ALA A 279 -7.60 8.79 18.87
CA ALA A 279 -8.39 7.75 19.50
C ALA A 279 -9.55 8.41 20.26
N GLY A 280 -10.66 8.68 19.58
CA GLY A 280 -11.94 8.94 20.20
C GLY A 280 -12.32 7.67 20.93
N ASN A 281 -12.10 7.65 22.24
CA ASN A 281 -12.11 6.49 23.13
C ASN A 281 -13.42 5.69 23.22
N SER A 282 -14.46 5.97 22.45
CA SER A 282 -15.68 5.16 22.50
C SER A 282 -15.68 4.03 21.46
N ARG A 283 -15.72 4.32 20.16
CA ARG A 283 -16.11 3.30 19.17
C ARG A 283 -15.13 2.14 18.97
N LEU A 284 -13.82 2.36 19.09
CA LEU A 284 -12.82 1.29 18.96
C LEU A 284 -12.67 0.50 20.27
N HIS A 285 -12.79 1.17 21.42
CA HIS A 285 -12.82 0.52 22.71
C HIS A 285 -14.09 -0.34 22.83
N ASP A 286 -15.26 0.21 22.50
CA ASP A 286 -16.53 -0.51 22.41
C ASP A 286 -16.43 -1.72 21.48
N ARG A 287 -15.78 -1.60 20.31
CA ARG A 287 -15.60 -2.74 19.39
C ARG A 287 -14.70 -3.83 19.96
N ARG A 288 -13.62 -3.47 20.65
CA ARG A 288 -12.73 -4.43 21.34
C ARG A 288 -13.43 -5.06 22.53
N LEU A 289 -14.22 -4.28 23.26
CA LEU A 289 -14.98 -4.73 24.43
C LEU A 289 -16.13 -5.66 24.00
N LEU A 290 -16.79 -5.39 22.88
CA LEU A 290 -17.84 -6.24 22.29
C LEU A 290 -17.25 -7.54 21.71
N LEU A 291 -16.06 -7.48 21.11
CA LEU A 291 -15.31 -8.68 20.71
C LEU A 291 -14.86 -9.50 21.92
N ALA A 292 -14.31 -8.87 22.95
CA ALA A 292 -13.90 -9.53 24.18
C ALA A 292 -15.11 -10.15 24.91
N ALA A 293 -16.23 -9.44 24.98
CA ALA A 293 -17.48 -9.93 25.58
C ALA A 293 -18.05 -11.13 24.80
N SER A 294 -18.01 -11.11 23.46
CA SER A 294 -18.48 -12.24 22.65
C SER A 294 -17.56 -13.46 22.75
N LEU A 295 -16.24 -13.26 22.85
CA LEU A 295 -15.30 -14.36 23.12
C LEU A 295 -15.49 -14.94 24.52
N ALA A 296 -15.65 -14.09 25.54
CA ALA A 296 -15.90 -14.52 26.91
C ALA A 296 -17.22 -15.30 27.03
N ALA A 297 -18.29 -14.83 26.39
CA ALA A 297 -19.57 -15.53 26.35
C ALA A 297 -19.48 -16.88 25.62
N GLY A 298 -18.67 -16.98 24.55
CA GLY A 298 -18.39 -18.25 23.87
C GLY A 298 -17.65 -19.24 24.76
N CYS A 299 -16.62 -18.80 25.48
CA CYS A 299 -15.90 -19.63 26.45
C CYS A 299 -16.81 -20.10 27.60
N LEU A 300 -17.66 -19.21 28.13
CA LEU A 300 -18.62 -19.54 29.18
C LEU A 300 -19.65 -20.56 28.70
N SER A 301 -20.18 -20.38 27.48
CA SER A 301 -21.09 -21.34 26.84
C SER A 301 -20.45 -22.72 26.71
N ALA A 302 -19.21 -22.80 26.23
CA ALA A 302 -18.48 -24.06 26.10
C ALA A 302 -18.22 -24.73 27.47
N ALA A 303 -17.88 -23.96 28.50
CA ALA A 303 -17.70 -24.47 29.86
C ALA A 303 -19.01 -25.02 30.46
N MET A 304 -20.12 -24.30 30.29
CA MET A 304 -21.45 -24.73 30.76
C MET A 304 -21.94 -25.99 30.02
N ALA A 305 -21.71 -26.07 28.70
CA ALA A 305 -22.02 -27.26 27.92
C ALA A 305 -21.20 -28.47 28.37
N ARG A 306 -19.89 -28.29 28.62
CA ARG A 306 -19.03 -29.35 29.17
C ARG A 306 -19.50 -29.83 30.54
N LEU A 307 -19.86 -28.91 31.44
CA LEU A 307 -20.42 -29.25 32.76
C LEU A 307 -21.74 -30.02 32.65
N ALA A 308 -22.61 -29.64 31.71
CA ALA A 308 -23.88 -30.32 31.49
C ALA A 308 -23.72 -31.74 30.90
N LEU A 309 -22.64 -31.99 30.16
CA LEU A 309 -22.32 -33.28 29.53
C LEU A 309 -21.47 -34.20 30.43
N LEU A 310 -21.12 -33.78 31.65
CA LEU A 310 -20.39 -34.65 32.59
C LEU A 310 -21.22 -35.91 32.93
N PRO A 311 -20.56 -37.06 33.16
CA PRO A 311 -21.26 -38.31 33.48
C PRO A 311 -22.14 -38.16 34.73
N PRO A 312 -23.33 -38.78 34.74
CA PRO A 312 -24.32 -38.67 35.83
C PRO A 312 -23.80 -39.15 37.18
N GLU A 313 -22.81 -40.03 37.19
CA GLU A 313 -22.16 -40.57 38.39
C GLU A 313 -21.46 -39.48 39.23
N LEU A 314 -21.06 -38.35 38.61
CA LEU A 314 -20.44 -37.21 39.29
C LEU A 314 -21.43 -36.17 39.80
N LEU A 315 -22.73 -36.28 39.45
CA LEU A 315 -23.80 -35.35 39.82
C LEU A 315 -24.86 -36.12 40.61
N ALA A 316 -24.51 -36.50 41.83
CA ALA A 316 -25.11 -37.59 42.60
C ALA A 316 -26.50 -37.34 43.24
N ASP A 317 -27.34 -36.44 42.73
CA ASP A 317 -28.67 -36.18 43.33
C ASP A 317 -29.82 -36.13 42.31
N ALA A 318 -31.01 -36.55 42.73
CA ALA A 318 -32.24 -36.56 41.90
C ALA A 318 -32.68 -35.17 41.40
N THR A 319 -32.10 -34.09 41.92
CA THR A 319 -32.26 -32.71 41.45
C THR A 319 -31.37 -32.37 40.24
N ALA A 320 -30.46 -33.26 39.85
CA ALA A 320 -29.47 -33.04 38.79
C ALA A 320 -30.07 -32.96 37.38
N SER A 321 -31.23 -33.58 37.14
CA SER A 321 -31.93 -33.50 35.84
C SER A 321 -32.39 -32.08 35.52
N GLY A 322 -32.97 -31.39 36.51
CA GLY A 322 -33.38 -29.98 36.39
C GLY A 322 -32.20 -29.02 36.26
N LEU A 323 -31.10 -29.28 36.97
CA LEU A 323 -29.88 -28.50 36.88
C LEU A 323 -29.23 -28.60 35.48
N ARG A 324 -29.13 -29.82 34.92
CA ARG A 324 -28.58 -30.07 33.58
C ARG A 324 -29.34 -29.33 32.50
N LEU A 325 -30.68 -29.39 32.54
CA LEU A 325 -31.52 -28.67 31.59
C LEU A 325 -31.29 -27.15 31.69
N ARG A 326 -31.19 -26.61 32.91
CA ARG A 326 -30.89 -25.17 33.13
C ARG A 326 -29.50 -24.78 32.61
N LEU A 327 -28.48 -25.62 32.81
CA LEU A 327 -27.12 -25.39 32.29
C LEU A 327 -27.07 -25.44 30.76
N LEU A 328 -27.77 -26.38 30.12
CA LEU A 328 -27.87 -26.47 28.66
C LEU A 328 -28.60 -25.25 28.07
N LEU A 329 -29.71 -24.84 28.67
CA LEU A 329 -30.44 -23.64 28.24
C LEU A 329 -29.59 -22.37 28.39
N ALA A 330 -28.84 -22.25 29.49
CA ALA A 330 -27.92 -21.14 29.70
C ALA A 330 -26.75 -21.15 28.70
N ALA A 331 -26.20 -22.33 28.37
CA ALA A 331 -25.15 -22.47 27.36
C ALA A 331 -25.66 -22.06 25.96
N LEU A 332 -26.86 -22.48 25.57
CA LEU A 332 -27.49 -22.10 24.30
C LEU A 332 -27.77 -20.59 24.23
N ALA A 333 -28.26 -19.98 25.32
CA ALA A 333 -28.48 -18.54 25.38
C ALA A 333 -27.17 -17.75 25.22
N ALA A 334 -26.10 -18.16 25.92
CA ALA A 334 -24.79 -17.55 25.80
C ALA A 334 -24.17 -17.71 24.39
N ALA A 335 -24.37 -18.86 23.74
CA ALA A 335 -23.97 -19.08 22.35
C ALA A 335 -24.73 -18.15 21.38
N GLY A 336 -26.05 -17.98 21.59
CA GLY A 336 -26.88 -17.08 20.80
C GLY A 336 -26.41 -15.62 20.88
N VAL A 337 -26.10 -15.13 22.10
CA VAL A 337 -25.55 -13.78 22.31
C VAL A 337 -24.20 -13.61 21.62
N SER A 338 -23.32 -14.61 21.73
CA SER A 338 -22.00 -14.60 21.08
C SER A 338 -22.12 -14.53 19.56
N PHE A 339 -23.00 -15.34 18.98
CA PHE A 339 -23.25 -15.36 17.53
C PHE A 339 -23.87 -14.06 17.02
N ALA A 340 -24.84 -13.50 17.74
CA ALA A 340 -25.45 -12.21 17.42
C ALA A 340 -24.42 -11.07 17.49
N GLY A 341 -23.55 -11.06 18.50
CA GLY A 341 -22.45 -10.11 18.63
C GLY A 341 -21.44 -10.21 17.48
N LEU A 342 -21.04 -11.44 17.13
CA LEU A 342 -20.10 -11.70 16.03
C LEU A 342 -20.68 -11.27 14.68
N ARG A 343 -21.95 -11.62 14.41
CA ARG A 343 -22.66 -11.24 13.18
C ARG A 343 -22.81 -9.72 13.08
N GLY A 344 -23.16 -9.05 14.18
CA GLY A 344 -23.23 -7.59 14.24
C GLY A 344 -21.87 -6.93 13.95
N TRP A 345 -20.78 -7.53 14.44
CA TRP A 345 -19.42 -7.05 14.17
C TRP A 345 -19.02 -7.22 12.70
N ILE A 346 -19.29 -8.39 12.11
CA ILE A 346 -18.99 -8.68 10.69
C ILE A 346 -19.74 -7.70 9.77
N HIS A 347 -21.05 -7.50 10.00
CA HIS A 347 -21.83 -6.56 9.20
C HIS A 347 -21.34 -5.11 9.30
N ARG A 348 -20.90 -4.67 10.49
CA ARG A 348 -20.35 -3.32 10.68
C ARG A 348 -18.94 -3.15 10.08
N ARG A 349 -18.14 -4.21 9.98
CA ARG A 349 -16.81 -4.18 9.35
C ARG A 349 -16.89 -4.16 7.82
N GLY A 350 -17.89 -4.83 7.24
CA GLY A 350 -18.13 -4.81 5.79
C GLY A 350 -18.55 -3.43 5.25
N ARG A 351 -19.23 -2.61 6.06
CA ARG A 351 -19.62 -1.24 5.70
C ARG A 351 -18.50 -0.21 5.77
N SER A 352 -17.40 -0.46 6.50
CA SER A 352 -16.30 0.52 6.62
C SER A 352 -15.14 0.29 5.65
N ARG A 353 -15.28 -0.68 4.73
CA ARG A 353 -14.29 -1.01 3.70
C ARG A 353 -14.78 -0.71 2.27
N ARG A 354 -16.04 -0.30 2.13
CA ARG A 354 -16.56 0.39 0.95
C ARG A 354 -16.57 1.87 1.28
#